data_AF-A0A1Q6X659-F1
#
_entry.id   AF-A0A1Q6X659-F1
#
_cell.length_a   1.000
_cell.length_b   1.000
_cell.length_c   1.000
_cell.angle_alpha   90.00
_cell.angle_beta   90.00
_cell.angle_gamma   90.00
#
_symmetry.space_group_name_H-M   'P 1'
#
loop_
_entity.id
_entity.type
_entity.pdbx_description
1 polymer ?
#
loop_
_entity_poly.entity_id
_entity_poly.type
_entity_poly.pdbx_seq_one_letter_code
_entity_poly.pdbx_strand_id
1 'polypeptide(L)'
;MLFRQRRPRFTILDLYLPDISGLEVLRQMRELDPHAAVIILTGHPSSDLERQARGLGATEFLTKGLKLETVVLMMQEALARPLPSPAPSPRTSGRKIPGASQEPISLLFVDDEDSVCAFYSQYLIQCGYQVRTAKNGPAALALAEQQPPRLIIVDLTMPDMAGVELVRKLRERQVQSAVIAFTSSRDERLLEEILDLGVVDVMEKPADPERLAIAIQVGLILTSR
;
A
#
# COMPACT_ATOMS: atom_id res chain seq x y z
N MET A 1 4.61 -11.68 -20.26
CA MET A 1 3.94 -10.48 -19.72
C MET A 1 3.76 -10.64 -18.21
N LEU A 2 4.30 -9.72 -17.40
CA LEU A 2 4.32 -9.78 -15.93
C LEU A 2 2.92 -9.98 -15.31
N PHE A 3 1.90 -9.37 -15.92
CA PHE A 3 0.50 -9.50 -15.53
C PHE A 3 0.03 -10.96 -15.45
N ARG A 4 0.39 -11.80 -16.45
CA ARG A 4 0.01 -13.22 -16.48
C ARG A 4 0.71 -14.04 -15.39
N GLN A 5 1.93 -13.67 -15.03
CA GLN A 5 2.74 -14.39 -14.04
C GLN A 5 2.36 -14.01 -12.61
N ARG A 6 2.08 -12.73 -12.35
CA ARG A 6 1.83 -12.19 -11.00
C ARG A 6 0.35 -12.04 -10.65
N ARG A 7 -0.55 -12.02 -11.64
CA ARG A 7 -2.01 -11.78 -11.49
C ARG A 7 -2.31 -10.70 -10.45
N PRO A 8 -1.84 -9.47 -10.66
CA PRO A 8 -1.96 -8.42 -9.66
C PRO A 8 -3.43 -8.04 -9.43
N ARG A 9 -3.78 -7.68 -8.19
CA ARG A 9 -5.15 -7.27 -7.82
C ARG A 9 -5.57 -5.94 -8.46
N PHE A 10 -4.60 -5.09 -8.78
CA PHE A 10 -4.79 -3.87 -9.56
C PHE A 10 -3.54 -3.58 -10.38
N THR A 11 -3.68 -2.87 -11.50
CA THR A 11 -2.56 -2.43 -12.35
C THR A 11 -2.70 -0.94 -12.61
N ILE A 12 -1.64 -0.19 -12.37
CA ILE A 12 -1.53 1.20 -12.84
C ILE A 12 -0.76 1.18 -14.16
N LEU A 13 -1.33 1.76 -15.21
CA LEU A 13 -0.80 1.64 -16.57
C LEU A 13 -0.69 3.03 -17.22
N ASP A 14 0.53 3.44 -17.54
CA ASP A 14 0.77 4.62 -18.36
C ASP A 14 0.31 4.36 -19.81
N LEU A 15 -0.33 5.34 -20.43
CA LEU A 15 -0.70 5.26 -21.85
C LEU A 15 0.50 5.43 -22.79
N TYR A 16 1.51 6.17 -22.33
CA TYR A 16 2.71 6.50 -23.09
C TYR A 16 3.88 5.67 -22.59
N LEU A 17 4.08 4.50 -23.20
CA LEU A 17 5.20 3.60 -22.94
C LEU A 17 6.13 3.58 -24.17
N PRO A 18 7.43 3.35 -24.00
CA PRO A 18 8.42 3.46 -25.08
C PRO A 18 8.28 2.39 -26.18
N ASP A 19 7.93 1.15 -25.82
CA ASP A 19 7.96 0.01 -26.76
C ASP A 19 6.58 -0.42 -27.27
N ILE A 20 5.56 -0.40 -26.39
CA ILE A 20 4.21 -0.86 -26.68
C ILE A 20 3.22 0.14 -26.10
N SER A 21 2.24 0.61 -26.86
CA SER A 21 1.24 1.54 -26.34
C SER A 21 0.51 0.94 -25.12
N GLY A 22 0.27 1.75 -24.09
CA GLY A 22 -0.51 1.32 -22.93
C GLY A 22 -1.93 0.85 -23.29
N LEU A 23 -2.49 1.31 -24.42
CA LEU A 23 -3.77 0.81 -24.92
C LEU A 23 -3.70 -0.66 -25.39
N GLU A 24 -2.62 -1.03 -26.07
CA GLU A 24 -2.41 -2.41 -26.51
C GLU A 24 -2.13 -3.32 -25.31
N VAL A 25 -1.42 -2.81 -24.30
CA VAL A 25 -1.24 -3.49 -23.00
C VAL A 25 -2.59 -3.74 -22.32
N LEU A 26 -3.46 -2.73 -22.25
CA LEU A 26 -4.81 -2.87 -21.69
C LEU A 26 -5.63 -3.90 -22.46
N ARG A 27 -5.57 -3.91 -23.80
CA ARG A 27 -6.27 -4.88 -24.65
C ARG A 27 -5.83 -6.30 -24.34
N GLN A 28 -4.52 -6.54 -24.26
CA GLN A 28 -3.96 -7.84 -23.90
C GLN A 28 -4.34 -8.27 -22.48
N MET A 29 -4.39 -7.33 -21.52
CA MET A 29 -4.83 -7.62 -20.15
C MET A 29 -6.32 -8.00 -20.11
N ARG A 30 -7.17 -7.33 -20.89
CA ARG A 30 -8.62 -7.60 -20.97
C ARG A 30 -8.92 -8.94 -21.64
N GLU A 31 -8.12 -9.36 -22.62
CA GLU A 31 -8.22 -10.70 -23.20
C GLU A 31 -7.88 -11.80 -22.18
N LEU A 32 -6.91 -11.52 -21.29
CA LEU A 32 -6.49 -12.46 -20.25
C LEU A 32 -7.44 -12.47 -19.04
N ASP A 33 -7.94 -11.30 -18.66
CA ASP A 33 -8.87 -11.11 -17.56
C ASP A 33 -9.77 -9.87 -17.83
N PRO A 34 -11.02 -10.10 -18.27
CA PRO A 34 -11.98 -9.03 -18.51
C PRO A 34 -12.27 -8.15 -17.28
N HIS A 35 -11.99 -8.65 -16.07
CA HIS A 35 -12.32 -8.01 -14.80
C HIS A 35 -11.11 -7.41 -14.09
N ALA A 36 -9.91 -7.46 -14.67
CA ALA A 36 -8.72 -6.89 -14.03
C ALA A 36 -8.93 -5.41 -13.68
N ALA A 37 -8.66 -5.01 -12.43
CA ALA A 37 -8.71 -3.60 -12.06
C ALA A 37 -7.51 -2.88 -12.70
N VAL A 38 -7.77 -2.00 -13.66
CA VAL A 38 -6.72 -1.26 -14.38
C VAL A 38 -7.00 0.24 -14.29
N ILE A 39 -6.08 0.97 -13.68
CA ILE A 39 -6.11 2.42 -13.53
C ILE A 39 -5.13 3.00 -14.55
N ILE A 40 -5.59 3.92 -15.38
CA ILE A 40 -4.81 4.48 -16.48
C ILE A 40 -4.15 5.79 -16.04
N LEU A 41 -2.86 5.97 -16.31
CA LEU A 41 -2.12 7.19 -16.02
C LEU A 41 -1.97 8.03 -17.32
N THR A 42 -2.54 9.25 -17.34
CA THR A 42 -2.64 10.15 -18.50
C THR A 42 -1.96 11.49 -18.24
N GLY A 43 -1.30 12.08 -19.23
CA GLY A 43 -0.67 13.41 -19.08
C GLY A 43 -1.61 14.60 -19.28
N HIS A 44 -2.73 14.41 -20.00
CA HIS A 44 -3.73 15.44 -20.27
C HIS A 44 -5.11 14.81 -20.56
N PRO A 45 -6.21 15.41 -20.08
CA PRO A 45 -7.57 14.84 -20.10
C PRO A 45 -8.30 14.86 -21.47
N SER A 46 -7.60 15.17 -22.58
CA SER A 46 -8.25 15.42 -23.89
C SER A 46 -7.77 14.55 -25.05
N SER A 47 -7.03 13.47 -24.80
CA SER A 47 -6.51 12.62 -25.89
C SER A 47 -7.50 11.54 -26.35
N ASP A 48 -7.52 11.23 -27.65
CA ASP A 48 -8.29 10.12 -28.24
C ASP A 48 -8.02 8.77 -27.56
N LEU A 49 -6.80 8.60 -27.03
CA LEU A 49 -6.41 7.40 -26.28
C LEU A 49 -7.25 7.20 -25.00
N GLU A 50 -7.64 8.26 -24.31
CA GLU A 50 -8.46 8.15 -23.09
C GLU A 50 -9.86 7.62 -23.42
N ARG A 51 -10.46 8.12 -24.52
CA ARG A 51 -11.74 7.62 -25.02
C ARG A 51 -11.67 6.15 -25.39
N GLN A 52 -10.58 5.74 -26.05
CA GLN A 52 -10.37 4.34 -26.42
C GLN A 52 -10.17 3.45 -25.19
N ALA A 53 -9.39 3.90 -24.20
CA ALA A 53 -9.20 3.18 -22.94
C ALA A 53 -10.51 3.03 -22.13
N ARG A 54 -11.40 4.04 -22.15
CA ARG A 54 -12.76 3.92 -21.58
C ARG A 54 -13.56 2.84 -22.30
N GLY A 55 -13.50 2.80 -23.64
CA GLY A 55 -14.15 1.77 -24.45
C GLY A 55 -13.66 0.35 -24.15
N LEU A 56 -12.42 0.20 -23.68
CA LEU A 56 -11.82 -1.07 -23.25
C LEU A 56 -12.06 -1.40 -21.76
N GLY A 57 -12.88 -0.61 -21.07
CA GLY A 57 -13.24 -0.85 -19.68
C GLY A 57 -12.13 -0.54 -18.69
N ALA A 58 -11.27 0.45 -18.96
CA ALA A 58 -10.40 1.03 -17.93
C ALA A 58 -11.23 1.40 -16.69
N THR A 59 -10.75 1.04 -15.51
CA THR A 59 -11.50 1.19 -14.27
C THR A 59 -11.59 2.65 -13.85
N GLU A 60 -10.48 3.39 -13.98
CA GLU A 60 -10.37 4.83 -13.68
C GLU A 60 -9.18 5.49 -14.41
N PHE A 61 -9.14 6.83 -14.44
CA PHE A 61 -8.09 7.65 -15.07
C PHE A 61 -7.40 8.60 -14.08
N LEU A 62 -6.08 8.60 -14.09
CA LEU A 62 -5.20 9.44 -13.28
C LEU A 62 -4.47 10.45 -14.17
N THR A 63 -4.53 11.75 -13.88
CA THR A 63 -3.68 12.75 -14.54
C THR A 63 -2.26 12.81 -13.94
N LYS A 64 -1.23 13.03 -14.77
CA LYS A 64 0.15 13.25 -14.31
C LYS A 64 0.20 14.59 -13.56
N GLY A 65 0.51 14.56 -12.27
CA GLY A 65 0.47 15.73 -11.37
C GLY A 65 -0.66 15.72 -10.33
N LEU A 66 -1.35 14.59 -10.12
CA LEU A 66 -2.39 14.45 -9.10
C LEU A 66 -1.86 14.51 -7.66
N LYS A 67 -2.72 15.02 -6.77
CA LYS A 67 -2.57 14.85 -5.33
C LYS A 67 -2.85 13.41 -4.94
N LEU A 68 -2.04 12.90 -4.02
CA LEU A 68 -2.05 11.50 -3.63
C LEU A 68 -3.38 11.02 -3.04
N GLU A 69 -4.09 11.88 -2.31
CA GLU A 69 -5.42 11.60 -1.74
C GLU A 69 -6.35 10.99 -2.81
N THR A 70 -6.25 11.47 -4.05
CA THR A 70 -6.99 10.95 -5.20
C THR A 70 -6.54 9.55 -5.60
N VAL A 71 -5.24 9.26 -5.59
CA VAL A 71 -4.71 7.91 -5.92
C VAL A 71 -5.17 6.89 -4.88
N VAL A 72 -5.08 7.24 -3.60
CA VAL A 72 -5.46 6.35 -2.49
C VAL A 72 -6.98 6.11 -2.49
N LEU A 73 -7.78 7.16 -2.67
CA LEU A 73 -9.24 7.04 -2.82
C LEU A 73 -9.60 6.14 -4.00
N MET A 74 -8.94 6.31 -5.15
CA MET A 74 -9.16 5.46 -6.32
C MET A 74 -8.76 4.02 -6.10
N MET A 75 -7.67 3.75 -5.38
CA MET A 75 -7.29 2.38 -4.99
C MET A 75 -8.36 1.76 -4.10
N GLN A 76 -8.88 2.52 -3.13
CA GLN A 76 -9.97 2.07 -2.26
C GLN A 76 -11.25 1.78 -3.06
N GLU A 77 -11.66 2.67 -3.97
CA GLU A 77 -12.84 2.48 -4.83
C GLU A 77 -12.68 1.29 -5.79
N ALA A 78 -11.50 1.14 -6.41
CA ALA A 78 -11.21 0.02 -7.31
C ALA A 78 -11.24 -1.33 -6.58
N LEU A 79 -10.79 -1.37 -5.32
CA LEU A 79 -10.82 -2.57 -4.48
C LEU A 79 -12.20 -2.84 -3.88
N ALA A 80 -13.03 -1.81 -3.70
CA ALA A 80 -14.37 -1.91 -3.16
C ALA A 80 -15.44 -2.27 -4.21
N ARG A 81 -15.14 -2.17 -5.53
CA ARG A 81 -16.07 -2.61 -6.58
C ARG A 81 -16.27 -4.14 -6.51
N PRO A 82 -17.50 -4.63 -6.35
CA PRO A 82 -17.80 -6.05 -6.56
C PRO A 82 -17.45 -6.39 -8.02
N LEU A 83 -16.80 -7.54 -8.23
CA LEU A 83 -16.72 -8.14 -9.58
C LEU A 83 -18.14 -8.11 -10.19
N PRO A 84 -18.30 -7.73 -11.47
CA PRO A 84 -19.60 -7.74 -12.12
C PRO A 84 -20.16 -9.17 -12.08
N SER A 85 -21.05 -9.45 -11.13
CA SER A 85 -21.95 -10.59 -11.22
C SER A 85 -23.00 -10.26 -12.29
N PRO A 86 -23.33 -11.19 -13.20
CA PRO A 86 -24.29 -10.90 -14.26
C PRO A 86 -25.69 -10.68 -13.68
N ALA A 87 -26.14 -9.43 -13.78
CA ALA A 87 -27.51 -8.91 -13.79
C ALA A 87 -28.36 -8.98 -12.50
N PRO A 88 -29.36 -8.06 -12.38
CA PRO A 88 -29.79 -7.52 -11.09
C PRO A 88 -31.16 -8.04 -10.63
N SER A 89 -31.46 -7.86 -9.34
CA SER A 89 -32.85 -7.64 -8.92
C SER A 89 -32.95 -6.49 -7.91
N PRO A 90 -33.96 -5.62 -8.05
CA PRO A 90 -34.07 -4.39 -7.28
C PRO A 90 -34.79 -4.66 -5.97
N ARG A 91 -34.22 -4.22 -4.84
CA ARG A 91 -34.98 -3.92 -3.62
C ARG A 91 -34.50 -2.60 -3.04
N THR A 92 -35.44 -1.66 -3.06
CA THR A 92 -35.41 -0.35 -2.44
C THR A 92 -35.56 -0.44 -0.92
N SER A 93 -35.07 0.62 -0.28
CA SER A 93 -35.48 1.16 1.02
C SER A 93 -34.78 0.62 2.27
N GLY A 94 -34.09 1.56 2.93
CA GLY A 94 -33.99 1.61 4.38
C GLY A 94 -32.84 0.84 5.01
N ARG A 95 -31.65 1.47 5.06
CA ARG A 95 -30.76 1.23 6.20
C ARG A 95 -30.14 2.54 6.65
N LYS A 96 -30.53 2.93 7.87
CA LYS A 96 -29.85 3.85 8.79
C LYS A 96 -28.36 3.92 8.48
N ILE A 97 -27.79 5.13 8.45
CA ILE A 97 -26.36 5.34 8.67
C ILE A 97 -26.12 5.09 10.17
N PRO A 98 -25.50 3.99 10.60
CA PRO A 98 -25.02 3.86 11.97
C PRO A 98 -23.64 4.52 12.01
N GLY A 99 -23.43 5.44 12.94
CA GLY A 99 -22.14 6.10 13.14
C GLY A 99 -21.00 5.07 13.19
N ALA A 100 -20.05 5.22 12.27
CA ALA A 100 -18.81 4.46 12.32
C ALA A 100 -17.90 5.14 13.34
N SER A 101 -17.94 4.69 14.59
CA SER A 101 -16.75 4.68 15.42
C SER A 101 -15.76 3.72 14.76
N GLN A 102 -15.01 4.19 13.76
CA GLN A 102 -13.87 3.45 13.24
C GLN A 102 -12.85 3.39 14.37
N GLU A 103 -12.56 2.18 14.87
CA GLU A 103 -11.46 2.00 15.80
C GLU A 103 -10.17 2.52 15.14
N PRO A 104 -9.35 3.31 15.86
CA PRO A 104 -8.14 3.88 15.30
C PRO A 104 -7.19 2.76 14.84
N ILE A 105 -6.65 2.90 13.64
CA ILE A 105 -5.74 1.90 13.05
C ILE A 105 -4.43 1.88 13.85
N SER A 106 -4.07 0.70 14.36
CA SER A 106 -2.87 0.49 15.16
C SER A 106 -1.61 0.33 14.30
N LEU A 107 -0.59 1.12 14.61
CA LEU A 107 0.75 1.09 14.01
C LEU A 107 1.80 0.80 15.10
N LEU A 108 2.90 0.16 14.71
CA LEU A 108 4.09 0.00 15.55
C LEU A 108 5.29 0.65 14.84
N PHE A 109 5.91 1.63 15.48
CA PHE A 109 7.13 2.29 15.00
C PHE A 109 8.33 1.77 15.79
N VAL A 110 9.33 1.21 15.11
CA VAL A 110 10.48 0.53 15.73
C VAL A 110 11.76 1.20 15.29
N ASP A 111 12.40 1.90 16.23
CA ASP A 111 13.58 2.73 16.00
C ASP A 111 14.26 3.02 17.34
N ASP A 112 15.57 2.84 17.44
CA ASP A 112 16.32 3.11 18.67
C ASP A 112 16.60 4.60 18.89
N GLU A 113 16.46 5.43 17.86
CA GLU A 113 16.61 6.88 17.96
C GLU A 113 15.33 7.55 18.50
N ASP A 114 15.38 8.01 19.76
CA ASP A 114 14.26 8.65 20.44
C ASP A 114 13.66 9.85 19.69
N SER A 115 14.52 10.66 19.06
CA SER A 115 14.12 11.82 18.25
C SER A 115 13.32 11.42 17.01
N VAL A 116 13.73 10.35 16.33
CA VAL A 116 13.06 9.81 15.13
C VAL A 116 11.71 9.24 15.53
N CYS A 117 11.69 8.38 16.56
CA CYS A 117 10.47 7.82 17.13
C CYS A 117 9.46 8.92 17.50
N ALA A 118 9.88 9.95 18.23
CA ALA A 118 9.01 11.02 18.69
C ALA A 118 8.42 11.83 17.52
N PHE A 119 9.25 12.23 16.56
CA PHE A 119 8.85 13.05 15.43
C PHE A 119 7.80 12.35 14.55
N TYR A 120 8.11 11.14 14.06
CA TYR A 120 7.19 10.44 13.16
C TYR A 120 5.95 9.92 13.89
N SER A 121 6.07 9.47 15.14
CA SER A 121 4.89 9.05 15.91
C SER A 121 3.93 10.20 16.15
N GLN A 122 4.44 11.39 16.49
CA GLN A 122 3.59 12.57 16.68
C GLN A 122 2.84 12.93 15.39
N TYR A 123 3.52 12.94 14.25
CA TYR A 123 2.89 13.19 12.95
C TYR A 123 1.80 12.16 12.63
N LEU A 124 2.10 10.86 12.80
CA LEU A 124 1.14 9.78 12.52
C LEU A 124 -0.07 9.80 13.47
N ILE A 125 0.12 10.17 14.74
CA ILE A 125 -0.99 10.39 15.67
C ILE A 125 -1.90 11.55 15.19
N GLN A 126 -1.32 12.63 14.68
CA GLN A 126 -2.09 13.74 14.09
C GLN A 126 -2.86 13.30 12.84
N CYS A 127 -2.37 12.30 12.10
CA CYS A 127 -3.09 11.66 11.00
C CYS A 127 -4.22 10.70 11.47
N GLY A 128 -4.41 10.53 12.78
CA GLY A 128 -5.49 9.69 13.35
C GLY A 128 -5.11 8.23 13.60
N TYR A 129 -3.83 7.86 13.50
CA TYR A 129 -3.36 6.52 13.83
C TYR A 129 -3.11 6.34 15.33
N GLN A 130 -3.29 5.10 15.83
CA GLN A 130 -2.81 4.72 17.15
C GLN A 130 -1.39 4.17 17.03
N VAL A 131 -0.38 4.90 17.49
CA VAL A 131 1.03 4.52 17.33
C VAL A 131 1.60 4.00 18.66
N ARG A 132 2.17 2.80 18.63
CA ARG A 132 3.05 2.27 19.69
C ARG A 132 4.50 2.35 19.20
N THR A 133 5.45 2.53 20.11
CA THR A 133 6.87 2.58 19.77
C THR A 133 7.66 1.46 20.45
N ALA A 134 8.73 1.02 19.81
CA ALA A 134 9.74 0.13 20.38
C ALA A 134 11.14 0.59 19.99
N LYS A 135 12.11 0.38 20.88
CA LYS A 135 13.50 0.80 20.68
C LYS A 135 14.44 -0.30 20.18
N ASN A 136 13.95 -1.54 20.11
CA ASN A 136 14.73 -2.68 19.65
C ASN A 136 13.81 -3.82 19.21
N GLY A 137 14.40 -4.82 18.55
CA GLY A 137 13.66 -5.98 18.04
C GLY A 137 12.94 -6.79 19.12
N PRO A 138 13.55 -7.15 20.28
CA PRO A 138 12.85 -7.90 21.32
C PRO A 138 11.61 -7.20 21.86
N ALA A 139 11.67 -5.88 22.11
CA ALA A 139 10.52 -5.10 22.55
C ALA A 139 9.45 -5.06 21.45
N ALA A 140 9.84 -4.81 20.20
CA ALA A 140 8.90 -4.77 19.08
C ALA A 140 8.17 -6.11 18.89
N LEU A 141 8.90 -7.22 18.96
CA LEU A 141 8.33 -8.57 18.85
C LEU A 141 7.32 -8.83 19.97
N ALA A 142 7.65 -8.49 21.21
CA ALA A 142 6.74 -8.63 22.35
C ALA A 142 5.46 -7.78 22.17
N LEU A 143 5.59 -6.53 21.73
CA LEU A 143 4.43 -5.65 21.50
C LEU A 143 3.54 -6.17 20.36
N ALA A 144 4.14 -6.67 19.28
CA ALA A 144 3.44 -7.23 18.13
C ALA A 144 2.71 -8.54 18.44
N GLU A 145 3.25 -9.35 19.36
CA GLU A 145 2.60 -10.59 19.81
C GLU A 145 1.44 -10.33 20.77
N GLN A 146 1.60 -9.37 21.69
CA GLN A 146 0.55 -8.99 22.63
C GLN A 146 -0.67 -8.42 21.91
N GLN A 147 -0.44 -7.54 20.94
CA GLN A 147 -1.49 -6.92 20.14
C GLN A 147 -0.93 -6.63 18.74
N PRO A 148 -1.26 -7.47 17.75
CA PRO A 148 -0.75 -7.33 16.39
C PRO A 148 -1.15 -5.96 15.79
N PRO A 149 -0.18 -5.12 15.41
CA PRO A 149 -0.47 -3.88 14.71
C PRO A 149 -0.91 -4.19 13.27
N ARG A 150 -1.66 -3.28 12.65
CA ARG A 150 -1.98 -3.42 11.21
C ARG A 150 -0.74 -3.21 10.33
N LEU A 151 0.17 -2.34 10.76
CA LEU A 151 1.41 -2.05 10.04
C LEU A 151 2.56 -1.74 11.01
N ILE A 152 3.76 -2.19 10.63
CA ILE A 152 5.01 -1.99 11.37
C ILE A 152 5.94 -1.13 10.50
N ILE A 153 6.51 -0.09 11.08
CA ILE A 153 7.60 0.71 10.49
C ILE A 153 8.86 0.34 11.29
N VAL A 154 9.92 -0.09 10.63
CA VAL A 154 11.07 -0.71 11.31
C VAL A 154 12.40 -0.23 10.74
N ASP A 155 13.30 0.21 11.60
CA ASP A 155 14.71 0.38 11.22
C ASP A 155 15.43 -0.97 11.11
N LEU A 156 16.31 -1.09 10.12
CA LEU A 156 17.11 -2.28 9.89
C LEU A 156 18.30 -2.35 10.84
N THR A 157 18.86 -1.20 11.23
CA THR A 157 20.03 -1.13 12.09
C THR A 157 19.62 -0.72 13.50
N MET A 158 19.48 -1.70 14.39
CA MET A 158 19.08 -1.48 15.78
C MET A 158 19.91 -2.35 16.73
N PRO A 159 20.08 -1.97 18.00
CA PRO A 159 20.71 -2.81 19.01
C PRO A 159 19.91 -4.09 19.26
N ASP A 160 20.61 -5.10 19.79
CA ASP A 160 20.12 -6.43 20.20
C ASP A 160 19.61 -7.33 19.07
N MET A 161 18.84 -6.79 18.13
CA MET A 161 18.25 -7.51 17.00
C MET A 161 18.04 -6.55 15.83
N ALA A 162 18.61 -6.90 14.68
CA ALA A 162 18.43 -6.15 13.44
C ALA A 162 16.97 -6.22 12.95
N GLY A 163 16.51 -5.17 12.26
CA GLY A 163 15.13 -5.10 11.76
C GLY A 163 14.78 -6.23 10.79
N VAL A 164 15.75 -6.68 9.98
CA VAL A 164 15.56 -7.83 9.08
C VAL A 164 15.27 -9.11 9.87
N GLU A 165 16.00 -9.35 10.97
CA GLU A 165 15.76 -10.48 11.85
C GLU A 165 14.41 -10.38 12.56
N LEU A 166 14.02 -9.18 13.01
CA LEU A 166 12.70 -8.93 13.58
C LEU A 166 11.59 -9.31 12.58
N VAL A 167 11.68 -8.84 11.33
CA VAL A 167 10.67 -9.14 10.30
C VAL A 167 10.61 -10.64 10.03
N ARG A 168 11.76 -11.32 9.94
CA ARG A 168 11.82 -12.78 9.80
C ARG A 168 11.06 -13.49 10.93
N LYS A 169 11.34 -13.14 12.18
CA LYS A 169 10.65 -13.73 13.36
C LYS A 169 9.15 -13.44 13.35
N LEU A 170 8.73 -12.24 12.95
CA LEU A 170 7.31 -11.89 12.83
C LEU A 170 6.61 -12.77 11.78
N ARG A 171 7.26 -13.05 10.63
CA ARG A 171 6.73 -13.95 9.60
C ARG A 171 6.65 -15.39 10.08
N GLU A 172 7.68 -15.89 10.77
CA GLU A 172 7.68 -17.23 11.38
C GLU A 172 6.52 -17.40 12.37
N ARG A 173 6.19 -16.35 13.13
CA ARG A 173 5.05 -16.33 14.06
C ARG A 173 3.71 -15.95 13.42
N GLN A 174 3.64 -15.93 12.09
CA GLN A 174 2.44 -15.66 11.30
C GLN A 174 1.79 -14.30 11.58
N VAL A 175 2.56 -13.30 11.99
CA VAL A 175 2.09 -11.92 12.14
C VAL A 175 1.88 -11.30 10.76
N GLN A 176 0.62 -10.99 10.43
CA GLN A 176 0.20 -10.52 9.11
C GLN A 176 0.33 -9.00 8.89
N SER A 177 1.02 -8.29 9.78
CA SER A 177 1.22 -6.85 9.65
C SER A 177 1.95 -6.52 8.35
N ALA A 178 1.48 -5.47 7.67
CA ALA A 178 2.27 -4.77 6.65
C ALA A 178 3.57 -4.29 7.29
N VAL A 179 4.67 -4.24 6.52
CA VAL A 179 5.96 -3.77 7.03
C VAL A 179 6.51 -2.74 6.07
N ILE A 180 6.99 -1.61 6.59
CA ILE A 180 7.80 -0.63 5.86
C ILE A 180 9.17 -0.61 6.52
N ALA A 181 10.23 -0.85 5.75
CA ALA A 181 11.59 -0.68 6.22
C ALA A 181 11.93 0.82 6.19
N PHE A 182 12.45 1.36 7.29
CA PHE A 182 12.73 2.78 7.46
C PHE A 182 14.14 2.94 8.00
N THR A 183 15.14 3.12 7.13
CA THR A 183 16.55 2.91 7.50
C THR A 183 17.52 3.93 6.92
N SER A 184 18.62 4.18 7.62
CA SER A 184 19.78 4.93 7.10
C SER A 184 20.83 4.00 6.46
N SER A 185 20.62 2.67 6.54
CA SER A 185 21.56 1.68 6.02
C SER A 185 21.59 1.68 4.49
N ARG A 186 22.80 1.63 3.93
CA ARG A 186 23.05 1.45 2.49
C ARG A 186 23.66 0.09 2.16
N ASP A 187 23.57 -0.85 3.10
CA ASP A 187 24.02 -2.23 2.87
C ASP A 187 23.04 -2.93 1.91
N GLU A 188 23.46 -3.07 0.66
CA GLU A 188 22.67 -3.70 -0.41
C GLU A 188 22.17 -5.09 -0.03
N ARG A 189 22.93 -5.86 0.75
CA ARG A 189 22.51 -7.22 1.16
C ARG A 189 21.33 -7.17 2.11
N LEU A 190 21.34 -6.24 3.08
CA LEU A 190 20.22 -6.06 4.00
C LEU A 190 18.96 -5.56 3.27
N LEU A 191 19.15 -4.69 2.27
CA LEU A 191 18.05 -4.17 1.46
C LEU A 191 17.43 -5.25 0.56
N GLU A 192 18.25 -6.10 -0.06
CA GLU A 192 17.77 -7.26 -0.82
C GLU A 192 17.01 -8.24 0.08
N GLU A 193 17.58 -8.58 1.23
CA GLU A 193 16.98 -9.53 2.17
C GLU A 193 15.62 -9.04 2.70
N ILE A 194 15.50 -7.76 3.04
CA ILE A 194 14.23 -7.22 3.54
C ILE A 194 13.15 -7.17 2.44
N LEU A 195 13.53 -6.92 1.19
CA LEU A 195 12.60 -6.96 0.05
C LEU A 195 12.05 -8.37 -0.17
N ASP A 196 12.89 -9.41 -0.05
CA ASP A 196 12.47 -10.81 -0.17
C ASP A 196 11.49 -11.25 0.93
N LEU A 197 11.48 -10.56 2.08
CA LEU A 197 10.51 -10.76 3.17
C LEU A 197 9.13 -10.12 2.89
N GLY A 198 8.96 -9.49 1.73
CA GLY A 198 7.68 -8.94 1.27
C GLY A 198 7.25 -7.69 2.00
N VAL A 199 8.18 -6.76 2.27
CA VAL A 199 7.85 -5.43 2.77
C VAL A 199 7.08 -4.61 1.72
N VAL A 200 6.30 -3.65 2.20
CA VAL A 200 5.52 -2.73 1.37
C VAL A 200 6.42 -1.73 0.67
N ASP A 201 7.39 -1.18 1.40
CA ASP A 201 8.35 -0.22 0.87
C ASP A 201 9.64 -0.27 1.72
N VAL A 202 10.72 0.27 1.15
CA VAL A 202 11.98 0.56 1.81
C VAL A 202 12.23 2.06 1.66
N MET A 203 12.38 2.75 2.78
CA MET A 203 12.46 4.20 2.82
C MET A 203 13.70 4.66 3.58
N GLU A 204 14.49 5.53 2.95
CA GLU A 204 15.71 6.08 3.52
C GLU A 204 15.40 7.20 4.53
N LYS A 205 16.08 7.20 5.68
CA LYS A 205 15.99 8.29 6.66
C LYS A 205 16.97 9.43 6.31
N PRO A 206 16.62 10.70 6.58
CA PRO A 206 15.28 11.17 6.94
C PRO A 206 14.37 11.18 5.72
N ALA A 207 13.12 10.75 5.89
CA ALA A 207 12.11 10.85 4.85
C ALA A 207 11.08 11.95 5.16
N ASP A 208 10.45 12.45 4.10
CA ASP A 208 9.26 13.28 4.23
C ASP A 208 8.15 12.51 4.97
N PRO A 209 7.59 13.04 6.08
CA PRO A 209 6.48 12.44 6.80
C PRO A 209 5.26 12.18 5.93
N GLU A 210 4.99 13.04 4.95
CA GLU A 210 3.90 12.84 4.00
C GLU A 210 4.16 11.56 3.22
N ARG A 211 5.37 11.38 2.65
CA ARG A 211 5.81 10.15 1.95
C ARG A 211 5.60 8.90 2.81
N LEU A 212 5.93 8.96 4.10
CA LEU A 212 5.70 7.84 5.01
C LEU A 212 4.20 7.54 5.18
N ALA A 213 3.36 8.55 5.36
CA ALA A 213 1.91 8.38 5.44
C ALA A 213 1.32 7.75 4.17
N ILE A 214 1.86 8.08 2.98
CA ILE A 214 1.49 7.44 1.71
C ILE A 214 1.73 5.94 1.75
N ALA A 215 2.96 5.55 2.08
CA ALA A 215 3.38 4.16 2.11
C ALA A 215 2.55 3.38 3.13
N ILE A 216 2.19 4.00 4.27
CA ILE A 216 1.30 3.42 5.27
C ILE A 216 -0.09 3.18 4.68
N GLN A 217 -0.71 4.17 4.03
CA GLN A 217 -2.02 4.00 3.41
C GLN A 217 -2.02 2.88 2.37
N VAL A 218 -1.01 2.81 1.51
CA VAL A 218 -0.84 1.72 0.53
C VAL A 218 -0.70 0.37 1.24
N GLY A 219 0.14 0.28 2.28
CA GLY A 219 0.35 -0.95 3.03
C GLY A 219 -0.93 -1.45 3.72
N LEU A 220 -1.71 -0.55 4.30
CA LEU A 220 -3.00 -0.86 4.93
C LEU A 220 -4.02 -1.37 3.91
N ILE A 221 -4.06 -0.78 2.70
CA ILE A 221 -4.93 -1.22 1.61
C ILE A 221 -4.55 -2.63 1.14
N LEU A 222 -3.26 -2.90 0.95
CA LEU A 222 -2.77 -4.20 0.46
C LEU A 222 -3.02 -5.34 1.46
N THR A 223 -3.11 -5.03 2.75
CA THR A 223 -3.31 -5.99 3.85
C THR A 223 -4.73 -6.02 4.41
N SER A 224 -5.66 -5.26 3.83
CA SER A 224 -7.08 -5.29 4.22
C SER A 224 -7.73 -6.59 3.71
N ARG A 225 -8.02 -7.52 4.63
CA ARG A 225 -8.89 -8.69 4.43
C ARG A 225 -9.89 -8.77 5.56
#